data_AF-A0A1A7VGK4-F1
#
_entry.id   AF-A0A1A7VGK4-F1
#
_cell.length_a   1.000
_cell.length_b   1.000
_cell.length_c   1.000
_cell.angle_alpha   90.00
_cell.angle_beta   90.00
_cell.angle_gamma   90.00
#
_symmetry.space_group_name_H-M   'P 1'
#
loop_
_entity.id
_entity.type
_entity.pdbx_description
1 polymer ?
#
loop_
_entity_poly.entity_id
_entity_poly.type
_entity_poly.pdbx_seq_one_letter_code
_entity_poly.pdbx_strand_id
1 'polypeptide(L)'
;MRGNYLRDGYKNQYRYANGSDGNNKMQNNYNNRRNFYQKKNPNKDRDKGITFCPHYTLRGLCRFSDDCKNLHNLKLVDTFFLQRSYIDCAIIVHGPNNEIYLFTSVAPYTINVWIFVPGEGSKELDIKHLKKIEFELTPEEEEYGDDKTKGNKKMKKRKKRVLSLLYAEECIFAGLDNGLIKIMHLPSSDSSTLYAHTDSIYSIVCIDGIIISSSINGEVKFWKYQESYLSFVTIKKIETKTKIFKMIEIISSKCASGNINSNSNSEENKFNRTLWLCGDNITIINLLNLEIVNVVKCKYGSVVSVMQYEANVITAMSEGKILAFSLKGDNHFEMNTLPIFCMAGLTNHKNVPILIYGSTKALYTFSLPEFNPYGYLKDRESMALKFNINDPDFILPLSGPYFIVLFSNAGNAKVWKWESKD
;
A
#
# COMPACT_ATOMS: atom_id res chain seq x y z
N MET A 1 11.40 37.76 -42.46
CA MET A 1 11.52 37.42 -43.89
C MET A 1 12.98 37.14 -44.20
N ARG A 2 13.26 35.98 -44.83
CA ARG A 2 14.45 35.61 -45.65
C ARG A 2 15.84 35.90 -45.03
N GLY A 3 16.76 34.96 -44.79
CA GLY A 3 17.02 33.68 -45.44
C GLY A 3 18.43 33.69 -46.05
N ASN A 4 19.28 32.77 -45.57
CA ASN A 4 20.41 32.06 -46.22
C ASN A 4 21.70 32.77 -46.64
N TYR A 5 22.81 32.20 -46.15
CA TYR A 5 24.02 31.74 -46.86
C TYR A 5 24.58 30.55 -46.02
N LEU A 6 24.71 29.27 -46.41
CA LEU A 6 25.43 28.59 -47.52
C LEU A 6 26.88 29.12 -47.65
N ARG A 7 27.98 28.35 -47.75
CA ARG A 7 28.32 26.91 -47.80
C ARG A 7 29.87 26.86 -47.77
N ASP A 8 30.43 25.64 -47.76
CA ASP A 8 31.82 25.27 -48.10
C ASP A 8 32.86 25.46 -46.98
N GLY A 9 33.78 24.55 -46.68
CA GLY A 9 34.28 23.39 -47.42
C GLY A 9 35.81 23.46 -47.49
N TYR A 10 36.46 22.37 -47.06
CA TYR A 10 37.83 21.94 -47.41
C TYR A 10 39.07 22.45 -46.62
N LYS A 11 39.72 21.45 -45.97
CA LYS A 11 41.17 21.08 -45.99
C LYS A 11 42.17 22.07 -45.33
N ASN A 12 43.29 21.68 -44.69
CA ASN A 12 44.13 20.49 -44.77
C ASN A 12 45.21 20.51 -43.64
N GLN A 13 45.61 19.30 -43.15
CA GLN A 13 47.01 18.84 -42.96
C GLN A 13 47.95 19.49 -41.90
N TYR A 14 48.97 18.86 -41.28
CA TYR A 14 49.74 17.59 -41.39
C TYR A 14 50.40 17.29 -40.02
N ARG A 15 50.67 16.00 -39.70
CA ARG A 15 52.05 15.46 -39.52
C ARG A 15 52.08 13.93 -39.41
N TYR A 16 53.11 13.39 -40.05
CA TYR A 16 53.40 12.02 -40.49
C TYR A 16 53.89 11.05 -39.40
N ALA A 17 53.71 9.74 -39.63
CA ALA A 17 54.82 8.77 -39.80
C ALA A 17 54.30 7.41 -40.38
N ASN A 18 55.16 6.78 -41.19
CA ASN A 18 54.91 5.78 -42.23
C ASN A 18 55.10 4.30 -41.82
N GLY A 19 54.66 3.38 -42.70
CA GLY A 19 55.26 2.05 -42.98
C GLY A 19 54.23 0.91 -43.03
N SER A 20 53.63 0.58 -44.20
CA SER A 20 53.98 -0.49 -45.18
C SER A 20 53.76 -1.91 -44.60
N ASP A 21 53.12 -2.91 -45.21
CA ASP A 21 52.73 -3.32 -46.58
C ASP A 21 51.44 -4.18 -46.44
N GLY A 22 50.52 -4.45 -47.38
CA GLY A 22 50.55 -4.56 -48.84
C GLY A 22 49.90 -5.90 -49.24
N ASN A 23 48.89 -5.87 -50.13
CA ASN A 23 48.23 -6.99 -50.87
C ASN A 23 47.14 -7.85 -50.18
N ASN A 24 46.08 -8.35 -50.84
CA ASN A 24 45.30 -7.99 -52.03
C ASN A 24 44.16 -9.04 -52.15
N LYS A 25 42.90 -8.60 -52.36
CA LYS A 25 41.91 -9.12 -53.34
C LYS A 25 40.44 -9.10 -52.86
N MET A 26 39.64 -8.50 -53.74
CA MET A 26 38.17 -8.43 -53.78
C MET A 26 37.51 -9.81 -53.85
N GLN A 27 36.31 -9.96 -53.29
CA GLN A 27 35.10 -10.29 -54.07
C GLN A 27 33.82 -10.20 -53.22
N ASN A 28 32.83 -9.51 -53.78
CA ASN A 28 31.44 -9.47 -53.33
C ASN A 28 30.83 -10.88 -53.27
N ASN A 29 29.96 -11.14 -52.28
CA ASN A 29 28.78 -11.95 -52.52
C ASN A 29 27.63 -11.61 -51.57
N TYR A 30 26.52 -11.23 -52.20
CA TYR A 30 25.19 -11.09 -51.62
C TYR A 30 24.63 -12.46 -51.20
N ASN A 31 23.75 -12.43 -50.20
CA ASN A 31 22.72 -13.43 -49.86
C ASN A 31 23.15 -14.80 -49.33
N ASN A 32 23.06 -14.99 -48.01
CA ASN A 32 22.36 -16.12 -47.38
C ASN A 32 22.50 -16.09 -45.85
N ARG A 33 21.44 -15.73 -45.12
CA ARG A 33 21.22 -16.23 -43.75
C ARG A 33 19.77 -16.67 -43.60
N ARG A 34 19.56 -17.95 -43.93
CA ARG A 34 18.39 -18.72 -43.52
C ARG A 34 18.34 -18.75 -41.99
N ASN A 35 17.19 -18.38 -41.45
CA ASN A 35 16.84 -18.50 -40.03
C ASN A 35 16.92 -19.98 -39.60
N PHE A 36 17.92 -20.31 -38.78
CA PHE A 36 17.87 -21.50 -37.95
C PHE A 36 16.95 -21.20 -36.75
N TYR A 37 15.71 -21.67 -36.84
CA TYR A 37 14.85 -21.85 -35.67
C TYR A 37 15.54 -22.85 -34.72
N GLN A 38 16.18 -22.36 -33.66
CA GLN A 38 16.48 -23.20 -32.52
C GLN A 38 15.16 -23.62 -31.88
N LYS A 39 14.82 -24.91 -31.99
CA LYS A 39 13.75 -25.55 -31.24
C LYS A 39 13.97 -25.26 -29.75
N LYS A 40 13.08 -24.47 -29.15
CA LYS A 40 13.05 -24.24 -27.70
C LYS A 40 12.84 -25.57 -26.99
N ASN A 41 13.68 -25.85 -26.01
CA ASN A 41 13.53 -26.99 -25.09
C ASN A 41 12.15 -26.95 -24.40
N PRO A 42 11.33 -27.99 -24.52
CA PRO A 42 9.98 -28.02 -23.92
C PRO A 42 9.99 -28.04 -22.38
N ASN A 43 11.13 -28.36 -21.75
CA ASN A 43 11.25 -28.39 -20.28
C ASN A 43 11.47 -27.02 -19.62
N LYS A 44 11.75 -25.95 -20.38
CA LYS A 44 11.88 -24.58 -19.82
C LYS A 44 10.55 -23.83 -19.66
N ASP A 45 9.47 -24.39 -20.19
CA ASP A 45 8.15 -23.73 -20.21
C ASP A 45 7.23 -24.15 -19.06
N ARG A 46 7.60 -25.18 -18.27
CA ARG A 46 6.85 -25.59 -17.06
C ARG A 46 7.01 -24.63 -15.87
N ASP A 47 8.08 -23.82 -15.85
CA ASP A 47 8.34 -22.81 -14.81
C ASP A 47 7.71 -21.44 -15.12
N LYS A 48 6.92 -21.33 -16.19
CA LYS A 48 6.12 -20.12 -16.42
C LYS A 48 4.95 -20.13 -15.46
N GLY A 49 5.14 -19.48 -14.30
CA GLY A 49 4.11 -19.34 -13.28
C GLY A 49 2.76 -18.88 -13.86
N ILE A 50 1.70 -19.25 -13.15
CA ILE A 50 0.31 -18.97 -13.52
C ILE A 50 0.14 -17.46 -13.74
N THR A 51 -0.24 -17.07 -14.96
CA THR A 51 -0.26 -15.66 -15.40
C THR A 51 -1.68 -15.24 -15.76
N PHE A 52 -2.10 -14.05 -15.33
CA PHE A 52 -3.35 -13.44 -15.79
C PHE A 52 -3.19 -12.95 -17.23
N CYS A 53 -4.19 -13.22 -18.08
CA CYS A 53 -4.17 -12.81 -19.48
C CYS A 53 -4.18 -11.29 -19.58
N PRO A 54 -3.13 -10.61 -20.07
CA PRO A 54 -3.10 -9.15 -20.09
C PRO A 54 -4.22 -8.54 -20.94
N HIS A 55 -4.62 -9.21 -22.03
CA HIS A 55 -5.72 -8.74 -22.88
C HIS A 55 -7.06 -8.78 -22.16
N TYR A 56 -7.43 -9.92 -21.57
CA TYR A 56 -8.66 -10.02 -20.79
C TYR A 56 -8.62 -9.10 -19.57
N THR A 57 -7.52 -9.15 -18.84
CA THR A 57 -7.36 -8.45 -17.56
C THR A 57 -7.39 -6.94 -17.76
N LEU A 58 -6.76 -6.38 -18.80
CA LEU A 58 -6.72 -4.93 -19.00
C LEU A 58 -7.83 -4.39 -19.93
N ARG A 59 -8.39 -5.21 -20.82
CA ARG A 59 -9.36 -4.76 -21.85
C ARG A 59 -10.72 -5.42 -21.74
N GLY A 60 -10.90 -6.39 -20.84
CA GLY A 60 -12.11 -7.20 -20.72
C GLY A 60 -12.34 -8.22 -21.85
N LEU A 61 -11.46 -8.26 -22.85
CA LEU A 61 -11.63 -9.09 -24.05
C LEU A 61 -10.33 -9.83 -24.40
N CYS A 62 -10.44 -11.11 -24.72
CA CYS A 62 -9.34 -11.94 -25.21
C CYS A 62 -9.76 -12.68 -26.47
N ARG A 63 -8.96 -12.57 -27.53
CA ARG A 63 -9.22 -13.25 -28.82
C ARG A 63 -9.37 -14.77 -28.68
N PHE A 64 -8.71 -15.36 -27.69
CA PHE A 64 -8.70 -16.81 -27.49
C PHE A 64 -9.81 -17.30 -26.57
N SER A 65 -10.55 -16.40 -25.89
CA SER A 65 -11.61 -16.74 -24.92
C SER A 65 -11.23 -17.96 -24.04
N ASP A 66 -11.91 -19.08 -24.21
CA ASP A 66 -11.76 -20.30 -23.40
C ASP A 66 -10.48 -21.08 -23.73
N ASP A 67 -9.96 -20.94 -24.95
CA ASP A 67 -8.70 -21.54 -25.41
C ASP A 67 -7.46 -20.75 -24.92
N CYS A 68 -7.65 -19.65 -24.18
CA CYS A 68 -6.54 -18.87 -23.68
C CYS A 68 -5.75 -19.66 -22.63
N LYS A 69 -4.42 -19.77 -22.86
CA LYS A 69 -3.49 -20.41 -21.91
C LYS A 69 -3.33 -19.64 -20.60
N ASN A 70 -3.74 -18.37 -20.56
CA ASN A 70 -3.63 -17.50 -19.39
C ASN A 70 -4.97 -17.39 -18.67
N LEU A 71 -4.95 -17.04 -17.39
CA LEU A 71 -6.16 -16.93 -16.57
C LEU A 71 -7.02 -15.72 -16.94
N HIS A 72 -8.34 -15.90 -16.93
CA HIS A 72 -9.38 -14.87 -17.14
C HIS A 72 -10.17 -14.60 -15.85
N ASN A 73 -9.50 -14.68 -14.69
CA ASN A 73 -10.14 -14.57 -13.38
C ASN A 73 -10.08 -13.16 -12.79
N LEU A 74 -9.42 -12.22 -13.46
CA LEU A 74 -9.24 -10.86 -13.00
C LEU A 74 -9.54 -9.92 -14.17
N LYS A 75 -10.34 -8.88 -13.91
CA LYS A 75 -10.76 -7.89 -14.92
C LYS A 75 -10.58 -6.48 -14.37
N LEU A 76 -9.98 -5.60 -15.16
CA LEU A 76 -9.95 -4.16 -14.91
C LEU A 76 -11.34 -3.61 -15.17
N VAL A 77 -11.93 -3.02 -14.14
CA VAL A 77 -13.25 -2.41 -14.21
C VAL A 77 -13.13 -1.02 -14.82
N ASP A 78 -12.29 -0.17 -14.22
CA ASP A 78 -12.02 1.17 -14.72
C ASP A 78 -10.69 1.70 -14.17
N THR A 79 -10.19 2.77 -14.79
CA THR A 79 -9.02 3.54 -14.35
C THR A 79 -9.43 4.99 -14.11
N PHE A 80 -9.12 5.48 -12.92
CA PHE A 80 -9.48 6.82 -12.49
C PHE A 80 -8.24 7.66 -12.25
N PHE A 81 -8.31 8.93 -12.64
CA PHE A 81 -7.30 9.93 -12.27
C PHE A 81 -7.89 10.75 -11.12
N LEU A 82 -7.50 10.40 -9.89
CA LEU A 82 -7.99 11.09 -8.71
C LEU A 82 -7.42 12.52 -8.68
N GLN A 83 -6.14 12.66 -8.96
CA GLN A 83 -5.50 13.98 -9.05
C GLN A 83 -4.12 13.88 -9.70
N ARG A 84 -3.56 15.01 -10.10
CA ARG A 84 -2.17 15.09 -10.59
C ARG A 84 -1.16 15.31 -9.46
N SER A 85 -1.43 14.81 -8.27
CA SER A 85 -0.60 15.00 -7.09
C SER A 85 -0.46 13.71 -6.28
N TYR A 86 0.61 13.70 -5.50
CA TYR A 86 1.01 12.57 -4.68
C TYR A 86 -0.03 12.23 -3.62
N ILE A 87 -0.35 10.94 -3.47
CA ILE A 87 -1.23 10.44 -2.39
C ILE A 87 -0.36 9.96 -1.23
N ASP A 88 -0.57 10.51 -0.04
CA ASP A 88 0.23 10.20 1.14
C ASP A 88 -0.35 9.05 1.97
N CYS A 89 -1.67 8.96 2.02
CA CYS A 89 -2.45 7.98 2.76
C CYS A 89 -3.82 7.81 2.09
N ALA A 90 -4.43 6.64 2.25
CA ALA A 90 -5.80 6.40 1.81
C ALA A 90 -6.53 5.39 2.70
N ILE A 91 -7.83 5.56 2.87
CA ILE A 91 -8.73 4.62 3.56
C ILE A 91 -10.04 4.46 2.80
N ILE A 92 -10.64 3.26 2.92
CA ILE A 92 -12.01 2.98 2.49
C ILE A 92 -12.92 3.02 3.72
N VAL A 93 -14.07 3.66 3.57
CA VAL A 93 -15.10 3.77 4.61
C VAL A 93 -16.43 3.33 4.02
N HIS A 94 -17.13 2.45 4.74
CA HIS A 94 -18.47 2.01 4.40
C HIS A 94 -19.50 2.88 5.13
N GLY A 95 -20.33 3.57 4.36
CA GLY A 95 -21.47 4.33 4.86
C GLY A 95 -22.66 3.44 5.22
N PRO A 96 -23.67 4.00 5.92
CA PRO A 96 -24.84 3.26 6.39
C PRO A 96 -25.71 2.68 5.26
N ASN A 97 -25.67 3.27 4.07
CA ASN A 97 -26.51 2.88 2.93
C ASN A 97 -25.76 2.03 1.89
N ASN A 98 -24.80 1.20 2.32
CA ASN A 98 -23.86 0.48 1.43
C ASN A 98 -23.04 1.41 0.52
N GLU A 99 -22.96 2.70 0.86
CA GLU A 99 -22.09 3.65 0.18
C GLU A 99 -20.64 3.32 0.51
N ILE A 100 -19.77 3.46 -0.48
CA ILE A 100 -18.34 3.28 -0.28
C ILE A 100 -17.69 4.63 -0.53
N TYR A 101 -16.96 5.11 0.46
CA TYR A 101 -16.17 6.33 0.36
C TYR A 101 -14.70 5.97 0.30
N LEU A 102 -13.97 6.67 -0.56
CA LEU A 102 -12.52 6.67 -0.56
C LEU A 102 -12.05 8.04 -0.05
N PHE A 103 -11.23 8.03 1.00
CA PHE A 103 -10.53 9.22 1.46
C PHE A 103 -9.08 9.11 1.02
N THR A 104 -8.57 10.11 0.32
CA THR A 104 -7.15 10.17 -0.09
C THR A 104 -6.54 11.45 0.43
N SER A 105 -5.42 11.34 1.15
CA SER A 105 -4.68 12.51 1.59
C SER A 105 -3.62 12.95 0.60
N VAL A 106 -3.46 14.27 0.50
CA VAL A 106 -2.70 14.93 -0.54
C VAL A 106 -2.05 16.18 0.04
N ALA A 107 -0.82 16.47 -0.36
CA ALA A 107 -0.11 17.64 0.14
C ALA A 107 -0.62 18.95 -0.52
N PRO A 108 -0.71 20.06 0.22
CA PRO A 108 -0.52 20.19 1.67
C PRO A 108 -1.82 19.88 2.46
N TYR A 109 -1.71 19.11 3.54
CA TYR A 109 -2.76 18.84 4.56
C TYR A 109 -4.21 18.78 4.05
N THR A 110 -4.42 18.14 2.91
CA THR A 110 -5.71 18.06 2.25
C THR A 110 -6.17 16.61 2.22
N ILE A 111 -7.47 16.39 2.36
CA ILE A 111 -8.14 15.11 2.11
C ILE A 111 -9.19 15.32 1.03
N ASN A 112 -9.07 14.58 -0.06
CA ASN A 112 -10.14 14.47 -1.05
C ASN A 112 -11.05 13.30 -0.66
N VAL A 113 -12.36 13.56 -0.70
CA VAL A 113 -13.41 12.58 -0.43
C VAL A 113 -14.05 12.19 -1.74
N TRP A 114 -14.04 10.89 -2.01
CA TRP A 114 -14.59 10.28 -3.20
C TRP A 114 -15.71 9.33 -2.82
N ILE A 115 -16.72 9.20 -3.67
CA ILE A 115 -17.80 8.23 -3.51
C ILE A 115 -17.82 7.29 -4.70
N PHE A 116 -17.92 5.99 -4.44
CA PHE A 116 -18.18 4.99 -5.47
C PHE A 116 -19.67 4.97 -5.76
N VAL A 117 -20.02 5.06 -7.04
CA VAL A 117 -21.41 5.01 -7.50
C VAL A 117 -21.56 3.96 -8.61
N PRO A 118 -22.76 3.43 -8.83
CA PRO A 118 -23.04 2.63 -10.02
C PRO A 118 -22.64 3.39 -11.28
N GLY A 119 -21.98 2.70 -12.21
CA GLY A 119 -21.59 3.31 -13.48
C GLY A 119 -22.80 3.62 -14.36
N GLU A 120 -22.66 4.63 -15.22
CA GLU A 120 -23.65 4.97 -16.24
C GLU A 120 -23.31 4.31 -17.58
N GLY A 121 -24.33 3.85 -18.31
CA GLY A 121 -24.16 3.22 -19.63
C GLY A 121 -23.46 1.87 -19.56
N SER A 122 -22.25 1.78 -20.14
CA SER A 122 -21.45 0.55 -20.21
C SER A 122 -20.49 0.35 -19.03
N LYS A 123 -20.39 1.32 -18.11
CA LYS A 123 -19.52 1.22 -16.94
C LYS A 123 -20.20 0.44 -15.82
N GLU A 124 -19.46 -0.49 -15.20
CA GLU A 124 -19.96 -1.20 -14.00
C GLU A 124 -19.96 -0.27 -12.77
N LEU A 125 -18.96 0.61 -12.67
CA LEU A 125 -18.71 1.45 -11.51
C LEU A 125 -18.08 2.78 -11.93
N ASP A 126 -18.37 3.84 -11.19
CA ASP A 126 -17.74 5.16 -11.35
C ASP A 126 -17.28 5.70 -9.98
N ILE A 127 -16.32 6.62 -10.00
CA ILE A 127 -15.86 7.32 -8.79
C ILE A 127 -16.07 8.82 -8.95
N LYS A 128 -16.84 9.43 -8.05
CA LYS A 128 -17.16 10.86 -8.10
C LYS A 128 -16.45 11.58 -6.96
N HIS A 129 -15.79 12.70 -7.29
CA HIS A 129 -15.25 13.61 -6.27
C HIS A 129 -16.42 14.27 -5.54
N LEU A 130 -16.50 14.08 -4.23
CA LEU A 130 -17.58 14.62 -3.41
C LEU A 130 -17.20 15.97 -2.82
N LYS A 131 -16.11 16.01 -2.05
CA LYS A 131 -15.64 17.23 -1.38
C LYS A 131 -14.16 17.17 -1.06
N LYS A 132 -13.61 18.35 -0.76
CA LYS A 132 -12.25 18.55 -0.28
C LYS A 132 -12.31 18.99 1.18
N ILE A 133 -11.45 18.44 2.02
CA ILE A 133 -11.25 18.84 3.41
C ILE A 133 -9.82 19.38 3.51
N GLU A 134 -9.68 20.65 3.86
CA GLU A 134 -8.38 21.30 4.02
C GLU A 134 -8.16 21.63 5.49
N PHE A 135 -7.01 21.21 6.02
CA PHE A 135 -6.63 21.59 7.38
C PHE A 135 -5.73 22.81 7.34
N GLU A 136 -6.25 23.92 7.84
CA GLU A 136 -5.47 25.09 8.18
C GLU A 136 -4.84 24.89 9.56
N LEU A 137 -3.54 25.18 9.64
CA LEU A 137 -2.81 25.19 10.91
C LEU A 137 -2.73 26.61 11.44
N THR A 138 -2.90 26.78 12.75
CA THR A 138 -2.56 28.03 13.42
C THR A 138 -1.03 28.21 13.44
N PRO A 139 -0.50 29.44 13.66
CA PRO A 139 0.95 29.64 13.78
C PRO A 139 1.61 28.76 14.85
N GLU A 140 0.91 28.53 15.97
CA GLU A 140 1.39 27.65 17.05
C GLU A 140 1.45 26.19 16.62
N GLU A 141 0.49 25.74 15.82
CA GLU A 141 0.45 24.39 15.25
C GLU A 141 1.51 24.19 14.16
N GLU A 142 1.84 25.23 13.38
CA GLU A 142 2.91 25.17 12.39
C GLU A 142 4.29 25.04 13.05
N GLU A 143 4.51 25.66 14.20
CA GLU A 143 5.75 25.56 14.99
C GLU A 143 5.83 24.29 15.85
N TYR A 144 4.72 23.55 15.98
CA TYR A 144 4.67 22.37 16.83
C TYR A 144 5.57 21.23 16.31
N GLY A 145 6.34 20.61 17.21
CA GLY A 145 7.24 19.51 16.86
C GLY A 145 8.49 19.95 16.07
N ASP A 146 8.68 21.26 15.83
CA ASP A 146 9.92 21.79 15.29
C ASP A 146 10.94 21.99 16.42
N ASP A 147 11.92 21.09 16.42
CA ASP A 147 13.00 21.06 17.40
C ASP A 147 13.94 22.26 17.17
N LYS A 148 13.73 23.34 17.94
CA LYS A 148 14.50 24.60 17.87
C LYS A 148 16.03 24.40 18.04
N THR A 149 16.46 23.22 18.48
CA THR A 149 17.87 22.85 18.71
C THR A 149 18.63 22.48 17.44
N LYS A 150 17.97 22.20 16.31
CA LYS A 150 18.62 21.93 15.01
C LYS A 150 18.97 23.23 14.27
N GLY A 151 19.69 24.11 14.96
CA GLY A 151 20.26 25.32 14.37
C GLY A 151 21.15 25.00 13.16
N ASN A 152 21.03 25.84 12.13
CA ASN A 152 21.96 25.99 11.00
C ASN A 152 21.99 24.96 9.86
N LYS A 153 21.09 23.98 9.78
CA LYS A 153 20.85 23.29 8.48
C LYS A 153 19.72 24.01 7.78
N LYS A 154 19.96 24.58 6.59
CA LYS A 154 18.93 25.12 5.67
C LYS A 154 17.66 24.28 5.83
N MET A 155 16.64 24.83 6.50
CA MET A 155 15.37 24.16 6.74
C MET A 155 14.81 23.81 5.36
N LYS A 156 15.01 22.57 4.91
CA LYS A 156 14.23 22.05 3.79
C LYS A 156 12.80 22.19 4.26
N LYS A 157 12.00 23.04 3.59
CA LYS A 157 10.56 23.18 3.87
C LYS A 157 10.00 21.77 4.08
N ARG A 158 9.60 21.45 5.31
CA ARG A 158 8.97 20.16 5.61
C ARG A 158 7.76 20.04 4.69
N LYS A 159 7.61 18.88 4.06
CA LYS A 159 6.45 18.62 3.21
C LYS A 159 5.26 18.44 4.15
N LYS A 160 4.34 19.40 4.18
CA LYS A 160 3.08 19.36 4.93
C LYS A 160 2.24 18.16 4.46
N ARG A 161 2.19 17.07 5.24
CA ARG A 161 1.62 15.79 4.81
C ARG A 161 0.69 15.20 5.87
N VAL A 162 -0.39 14.57 5.42
CA VAL A 162 -1.21 13.70 6.27
C VAL A 162 -0.77 12.26 6.01
N LEU A 163 -0.19 11.62 7.02
CA LEU A 163 0.48 10.32 6.90
C LEU A 163 -0.40 9.15 7.38
N SER A 164 -1.45 9.43 8.14
CA SER A 164 -2.42 8.45 8.60
C SER A 164 -3.83 9.03 8.62
N LEU A 165 -4.80 8.18 8.32
CA LEU A 165 -6.23 8.49 8.36
C LEU A 165 -6.96 7.41 9.14
N LEU A 166 -7.95 7.82 9.91
CA LEU A 166 -8.91 6.95 10.57
C LEU A 166 -10.28 7.61 10.49
N TYR A 167 -11.30 6.82 10.15
CA TYR A 167 -12.70 7.21 10.30
C TYR A 167 -13.29 6.47 11.50
N ALA A 168 -13.84 7.22 12.46
CA ALA A 168 -14.52 6.68 13.63
C ALA A 168 -15.56 7.69 14.11
N GLU A 169 -16.75 7.22 14.47
CA GLU A 169 -17.82 8.06 15.05
C GLU A 169 -18.09 9.34 14.24
N GLU A 170 -18.26 9.19 12.91
CA GLU A 170 -18.49 10.29 11.97
C GLU A 170 -17.37 11.36 11.89
N CYS A 171 -16.25 11.10 12.56
CA CYS A 171 -15.06 11.95 12.55
C CYS A 171 -13.96 11.35 11.67
N ILE A 172 -13.21 12.23 11.01
CA ILE A 172 -11.92 11.90 10.39
C ILE A 172 -10.79 12.36 11.30
N PHE A 173 -9.93 11.42 11.69
CA PHE A 173 -8.69 11.68 12.40
C PHE A 173 -7.54 11.63 11.39
N ALA A 174 -6.82 12.74 11.26
CA ALA A 174 -5.73 12.93 10.31
C ALA A 174 -4.41 13.14 11.06
N GLY A 175 -3.54 12.12 11.06
CA GLY A 175 -2.22 12.20 11.66
C GLY A 175 -1.21 12.88 10.74
N LEU A 176 -0.60 13.95 11.22
CA LEU A 176 0.26 14.83 10.43
C LEU A 176 1.76 14.50 10.59
N ASP A 177 2.59 15.06 9.70
CA ASP A 177 4.05 14.90 9.74
C ASP A 177 4.75 15.67 10.87
N ASN A 178 4.07 16.65 11.48
CA ASN A 178 4.55 17.41 12.64
C ASN A 178 4.08 16.85 14.00
N GLY A 179 3.34 15.74 14.01
CA GLY A 179 2.90 15.10 15.26
C GLY A 179 1.54 15.57 15.80
N LEU A 180 0.83 16.43 15.06
CA LEU A 180 -0.57 16.76 15.36
C LEU A 180 -1.53 15.71 14.81
N ILE A 181 -2.69 15.58 15.44
CA ILE A 181 -3.87 14.93 14.85
C ILE A 181 -4.93 16.00 14.64
N LYS A 182 -5.33 16.22 13.39
CA LYS A 182 -6.51 17.04 13.08
C LYS A 182 -7.75 16.15 13.08
N ILE A 183 -8.79 16.60 13.76
CA ILE A 183 -10.06 15.90 13.89
C ILE A 183 -11.11 16.73 13.19
N MET A 184 -11.85 16.13 12.26
CA MET A 184 -12.93 16.78 11.52
C MET A 184 -14.22 16.00 11.73
N HIS A 185 -15.22 16.60 12.34
CA HIS A 185 -16.56 16.04 12.42
C HIS A 185 -17.27 16.27 11.08
N LEU A 186 -17.56 15.19 10.34
CA LEU A 186 -18.04 15.31 8.96
C LEU A 186 -19.41 15.99 8.80
N PRO A 187 -20.40 15.76 9.70
CA PRO A 187 -21.71 16.41 9.61
C PRO A 187 -21.68 17.91 9.89
N SER A 188 -21.05 18.36 10.98
CA SER A 188 -21.02 19.78 11.34
C SER A 188 -19.89 20.55 10.65
N SER A 189 -18.89 19.85 10.11
CA SER A 189 -17.64 20.44 9.61
C SER A 189 -16.82 21.17 10.70
N ASP A 190 -17.08 20.87 11.96
CA ASP A 190 -16.25 21.35 13.06
C ASP A 190 -14.89 20.64 13.05
N SER A 191 -13.85 21.41 13.34
CA SER A 191 -12.49 20.89 13.41
C SER A 191 -11.86 21.17 14.77
N SER A 192 -11.07 20.21 15.24
CA SER A 192 -10.23 20.37 16.43
C SER A 192 -8.86 19.77 16.20
N THR A 193 -7.92 20.11 17.09
CA THR A 193 -6.54 19.66 17.02
C THR A 193 -6.15 18.97 18.31
N LEU A 194 -5.53 17.82 18.17
CA LEU A 194 -4.91 17.09 19.25
C LEU A 194 -3.39 17.17 19.12
N TYR A 195 -2.74 17.75 20.13
CA TYR A 195 -1.29 17.87 20.26
C TYR A 195 -0.70 16.52 20.69
N ALA A 196 -0.68 15.59 19.74
CA ALA A 196 -0.51 14.18 20.05
C ALA A 196 0.95 13.78 20.29
N HIS A 197 1.87 14.12 19.39
CA HIS A 197 3.25 13.64 19.40
C HIS A 197 4.23 14.72 18.94
N THR A 198 5.53 14.55 19.20
CA THR A 198 6.54 15.52 18.73
C THR A 198 7.13 15.18 17.36
N ASP A 199 6.66 14.10 16.72
CA ASP A 199 7.14 13.63 15.42
C ASP A 199 6.00 12.94 14.66
N SER A 200 6.23 12.72 13.36
CA SER A 200 5.26 12.22 12.38
C SER A 200 4.40 11.03 12.83
N ILE A 201 3.10 11.07 12.55
CA ILE A 201 2.13 10.04 12.93
C ILE A 201 1.79 9.14 11.75
N TYR A 202 2.34 7.92 11.74
CA TYR A 202 2.17 6.98 10.62
C TYR A 202 0.97 6.04 10.76
N SER A 203 0.39 5.93 11.94
CA SER A 203 -0.76 5.06 12.17
C SER A 203 -1.64 5.58 13.30
N ILE A 204 -2.95 5.50 13.08
CA ILE A 204 -4.00 5.75 14.06
C ILE A 204 -5.01 4.61 13.90
N VAL A 205 -5.47 4.04 15.01
CA VAL A 205 -6.52 3.01 15.04
C VAL A 205 -7.54 3.35 16.12
N CYS A 206 -8.78 2.90 15.97
CA CYS A 206 -9.81 2.98 17.01
C CYS A 206 -10.12 1.58 17.51
N ILE A 207 -10.04 1.36 18.83
CA ILE A 207 -10.34 0.10 19.48
C ILE A 207 -11.26 0.42 20.67
N ASP A 208 -12.50 -0.08 20.65
CA ASP A 208 -13.49 0.13 21.71
C ASP A 208 -13.70 1.61 22.10
N GLY A 209 -13.74 2.50 21.11
CA GLY A 209 -13.87 3.95 21.34
C GLY A 209 -12.59 4.63 21.87
N ILE A 210 -11.49 3.88 22.02
CA ILE A 210 -10.18 4.43 22.36
C ILE A 210 -9.41 4.68 21.06
N ILE A 211 -9.03 5.92 20.84
CA ILE A 211 -8.13 6.29 19.74
C ILE A 211 -6.71 5.97 20.17
N ILE A 212 -5.97 5.28 19.32
CA ILE A 212 -4.57 4.93 19.57
C ILE A 212 -3.75 5.52 18.43
N SER A 213 -2.74 6.33 18.76
CA SER A 213 -1.83 6.94 17.79
C SER A 213 -0.39 6.51 18.05
N SER A 214 0.36 6.28 16.97
CA SER A 214 1.79 5.97 17.04
C SER A 214 2.61 6.98 16.25
N SER A 215 3.66 7.48 16.88
CA SER A 215 4.67 8.31 16.23
C SER A 215 5.82 7.47 15.67
N ILE A 216 6.47 7.98 14.63
CA ILE A 216 7.67 7.37 14.03
C ILE A 216 8.82 7.23 15.03
N ASN A 217 8.84 8.00 16.12
CA ASN A 217 9.88 7.89 17.15
C ASN A 217 9.66 6.72 18.12
N GLY A 218 8.56 5.97 17.98
CA GLY A 218 8.25 4.81 18.83
C GLY A 218 7.35 5.10 20.03
N GLU A 219 6.87 6.35 20.19
CA GLU A 219 5.86 6.71 21.18
C GLU A 219 4.46 6.29 20.69
N VAL A 220 3.70 5.64 21.58
CA VAL A 220 2.30 5.28 21.37
C VAL A 220 1.45 5.87 22.49
N LYS A 221 0.36 6.53 22.12
CA LYS A 221 -0.59 7.15 23.06
C LYS A 221 -1.99 6.60 22.85
N PHE A 222 -2.66 6.36 23.97
CA PHE A 222 -4.06 5.93 24.04
C PHE A 222 -4.89 7.11 24.52
N TRP A 223 -5.96 7.41 23.79
CA TRP A 223 -6.78 8.59 23.97
C TRP A 223 -8.23 8.18 24.21
N LYS A 224 -8.81 8.74 25.27
CA LYS A 224 -10.23 8.58 25.55
C LYS A 224 -10.88 9.96 25.51
N TYR A 225 -12.00 10.06 24.81
CA TYR A 225 -12.81 11.27 24.85
C TYR A 225 -13.44 11.42 26.23
N GLN A 226 -13.29 12.59 26.85
CA GLN A 226 -13.91 12.92 28.12
C GLN A 226 -14.95 14.02 27.90
N GLU A 227 -16.23 13.67 28.10
CA GLU A 227 -17.35 14.61 27.94
C GLU A 227 -17.23 15.83 28.85
N SER A 228 -16.69 15.67 30.07
CA SER A 228 -16.52 16.77 31.02
C SER A 228 -15.61 17.89 30.52
N TYR A 229 -14.64 17.56 29.66
CA TYR A 229 -13.69 18.51 29.09
C TYR A 229 -13.87 18.68 27.58
N LEU A 230 -14.90 18.04 27.00
CA LEU A 230 -15.17 17.96 25.57
C LEU A 230 -13.92 17.70 24.72
N SER A 231 -13.00 16.88 25.23
CA SER A 231 -11.67 16.69 24.62
C SER A 231 -11.10 15.29 24.87
N PHE A 232 -10.16 14.90 24.01
CA PHE A 232 -9.41 13.67 24.15
C PHE A 232 -8.31 13.82 25.19
N VAL A 233 -8.28 12.91 26.16
CA VAL A 233 -7.28 12.87 27.22
C VAL A 233 -6.44 11.61 27.07
N THR A 234 -5.12 11.73 27.24
CA THR A 234 -4.23 10.58 27.22
C THR A 234 -4.46 9.72 28.46
N ILE A 235 -4.83 8.46 28.28
CA ILE A 235 -5.01 7.49 29.37
C ILE A 235 -3.79 6.59 29.57
N LYS A 236 -2.98 6.38 28.53
CA LYS A 236 -1.75 5.59 28.59
C LYS A 236 -0.75 6.09 27.54
N LYS A 237 0.52 6.03 27.91
CA LYS A 237 1.66 6.21 27.02
C LYS A 237 2.57 4.99 27.11
N ILE A 238 3.03 4.51 25.96
CA ILE A 238 3.98 3.40 25.83
C ILE A 238 5.10 3.84 24.89
N GLU A 239 6.34 3.46 25.19
CA GLU A 239 7.51 3.80 24.39
C GLU A 239 8.24 2.53 23.95
N THR A 240 8.44 2.37 22.65
CA THR A 240 9.10 1.19 22.05
C THR A 240 10.55 1.45 21.66
N LYS A 241 10.95 2.73 21.51
CA LYS A 241 12.27 3.17 21.01
C LYS A 241 12.63 2.67 19.61
N THR A 242 11.64 2.22 18.85
CA THR A 242 11.80 1.74 17.47
C THR A 242 10.82 2.45 16.57
N LYS A 243 11.15 2.59 15.28
CA LYS A 243 10.20 3.22 14.36
C LYS A 243 8.96 2.38 14.20
N ILE A 244 7.81 3.04 14.19
CA ILE A 244 6.50 2.43 13.98
C ILE A 244 5.92 3.03 12.69
N PHE A 245 5.45 2.15 11.80
CA PHE A 245 4.85 2.52 10.52
C PHE A 245 3.38 2.09 10.41
N LYS A 246 2.99 1.00 11.09
CA LYS A 246 1.63 0.45 11.06
C LYS A 246 1.23 -0.09 12.42
N MET A 247 -0.06 0.00 12.73
CA MET A 247 -0.68 -0.68 13.85
C MET A 247 -1.82 -1.55 13.36
N ILE A 248 -2.01 -2.70 14.00
CA ILE A 248 -3.16 -3.57 13.76
C ILE A 248 -3.62 -4.20 15.07
N GLU A 249 -4.92 -4.24 15.27
CA GLU A 249 -5.54 -5.04 16.31
C GLU A 249 -5.59 -6.51 15.87
N ILE A 250 -5.13 -7.40 16.75
CA ILE A 250 -5.18 -8.84 16.55
C ILE A 250 -6.12 -9.44 17.58
N ILE A 251 -7.17 -10.11 17.10
CA ILE A 251 -8.19 -10.74 17.93
C ILE A 251 -8.01 -12.25 17.86
N SER A 252 -7.90 -12.90 19.01
CA SER A 252 -7.81 -14.35 19.12
C SER A 252 -8.91 -14.90 20.01
N SER A 253 -9.56 -15.98 19.58
CA SER A 253 -10.48 -16.72 20.45
C SER A 253 -9.69 -17.44 21.53
N LYS A 254 -10.11 -17.35 22.80
CA LYS A 254 -9.60 -18.28 23.81
C LYS A 254 -10.15 -19.65 23.46
N CYS A 255 -9.30 -20.53 22.90
CA CYS A 255 -9.66 -21.94 22.72
C CYS A 255 -10.13 -22.49 24.08
N ALA A 256 -11.34 -23.04 24.12
CA ALA A 256 -11.89 -23.74 25.27
C ALA A 256 -11.12 -25.06 25.51
N SER A 257 -9.88 -24.95 25.99
CA SER A 257 -9.11 -26.07 26.49
C SER A 257 -9.29 -26.12 28.00
N GLY A 258 -10.21 -26.98 28.46
CA GLY A 258 -10.41 -27.30 29.88
C GLY A 258 -11.85 -27.13 30.34
N ASN A 259 -12.55 -28.26 30.48
CA ASN A 259 -13.78 -28.50 31.25
C ASN A 259 -14.80 -27.34 31.35
N ILE A 260 -15.86 -27.45 30.56
CA ILE A 260 -17.09 -26.69 30.73
C ILE A 260 -17.73 -27.12 32.05
N ASN A 261 -17.50 -26.32 33.09
CA ASN A 261 -18.37 -26.22 34.26
C ASN A 261 -18.16 -24.85 34.89
N SER A 262 -18.93 -23.85 34.44
CA SER A 262 -19.41 -22.78 35.32
C SER A 262 -20.38 -21.88 34.55
N ASN A 263 -21.62 -21.85 35.05
CA ASN A 263 -22.53 -20.72 34.89
C ASN A 263 -21.84 -19.45 35.41
N SER A 264 -21.45 -18.56 34.51
CA SER A 264 -21.17 -17.16 34.85
C SER A 264 -21.51 -16.28 33.65
N ASN A 265 -22.59 -15.52 33.77
CA ASN A 265 -22.96 -14.43 32.86
C ASN A 265 -21.94 -13.29 32.98
N SER A 266 -20.79 -13.43 32.32
CA SER A 266 -19.84 -12.34 32.11
C SER A 266 -19.31 -12.46 30.68
N GLU A 267 -19.94 -11.73 29.76
CA GLU A 267 -19.59 -11.72 28.32
C GLU A 267 -18.20 -11.09 28.04
N GLU A 268 -17.52 -10.54 29.04
CA GLU A 268 -16.40 -9.61 28.87
C GLU A 268 -15.02 -10.22 28.53
N ASN A 269 -14.86 -11.54 28.36
CA ASN A 269 -13.50 -12.10 28.23
C ASN A 269 -13.34 -13.32 27.31
N LYS A 270 -14.16 -13.42 26.25
CA LYS A 270 -14.11 -14.53 25.28
C LYS A 270 -12.89 -14.50 24.35
N PHE A 271 -12.30 -13.32 24.15
CA PHE A 271 -11.19 -13.11 23.21
C PHE A 271 -9.96 -12.57 23.93
N ASN A 272 -8.78 -12.98 23.48
CA ASN A 272 -7.52 -12.34 23.83
C ASN A 272 -7.15 -11.39 22.69
N ARG A 273 -6.95 -10.11 23.02
CA ARG A 273 -6.76 -9.03 22.06
C ARG A 273 -5.39 -8.40 22.27
N THR A 274 -4.65 -8.23 21.18
CA THR A 274 -3.33 -7.62 21.21
C THR A 274 -3.22 -6.54 20.15
N LEU A 275 -2.44 -5.50 20.43
CA LEU A 275 -2.07 -4.47 19.48
C LEU A 275 -0.66 -4.75 18.98
N TRP A 276 -0.51 -4.91 17.67
CA TRP A 276 0.78 -5.10 17.04
C TRP A 276 1.26 -3.78 16.45
N LEU A 277 2.41 -3.32 16.94
CA LEU A 277 3.11 -2.14 16.45
C LEU A 277 4.20 -2.60 15.49
N CYS A 278 4.03 -2.31 14.21
CA CYS A 278 4.87 -2.80 13.14
C CYS A 278 5.72 -1.67 12.57
N GLY A 279 7.04 -1.81 12.63
CA GLY A 279 7.97 -0.96 11.90
C GLY A 279 9.36 -1.58 11.80
N ASP A 280 10.36 -0.98 12.43
CA ASP A 280 11.73 -1.56 12.46
C ASP A 280 11.75 -2.87 13.26
N ASN A 281 10.91 -2.97 14.28
CA ASN A 281 10.59 -4.20 15.01
C ASN A 281 9.06 -4.38 15.05
N ILE A 282 8.62 -5.57 15.47
CA ILE A 282 7.21 -5.82 15.81
C ILE A 282 7.10 -5.86 17.33
N THR A 283 6.41 -4.89 17.92
CA THR A 283 6.11 -4.88 19.36
C THR A 283 4.66 -5.29 19.58
N ILE A 284 4.43 -6.27 20.44
CA ILE A 284 3.10 -6.80 20.75
C ILE A 284 2.70 -6.30 22.13
N ILE A 285 1.57 -5.60 22.18
CA ILE A 285 0.99 -5.09 23.42
C ILE A 285 -0.29 -5.86 23.72
N ASN A 286 -0.46 -6.32 24.95
CA ASN A 286 -1.73 -6.88 25.39
C ASN A 286 -2.70 -5.74 25.72
N LEU A 287 -3.89 -5.77 25.10
CA LEU A 287 -4.86 -4.68 25.23
C LEU A 287 -5.60 -4.70 26.58
N LEU A 288 -5.58 -5.81 27.32
CA LEU A 288 -6.22 -5.92 28.63
C LEU A 288 -5.44 -5.16 29.71
N ASN A 289 -4.12 -5.30 29.74
CA ASN A 289 -3.26 -4.69 30.75
C ASN A 289 -2.37 -3.55 30.20
N LEU A 290 -2.39 -3.33 28.88
CA LEU A 290 -1.59 -2.32 28.18
C LEU A 290 -0.08 -2.46 28.42
N GLU A 291 0.39 -3.70 28.48
CA GLU A 291 1.80 -4.04 28.66
C GLU A 291 2.39 -4.68 27.38
N ILE A 292 3.67 -4.41 27.15
CA ILE A 292 4.44 -5.06 26.08
C ILE A 292 4.66 -6.51 26.49
N VAL A 293 4.09 -7.45 25.73
CA VAL A 293 4.21 -8.89 25.98
C VAL A 293 5.33 -9.53 25.16
N ASN A 294 5.64 -8.97 23.99
CA ASN A 294 6.72 -9.50 23.14
C ASN A 294 7.28 -8.41 22.23
N VAL A 295 8.54 -8.57 21.83
CA VAL A 295 9.22 -7.76 20.81
C VAL A 295 9.96 -8.67 19.86
N VAL A 296 9.49 -8.73 18.62
CA VAL A 296 10.11 -9.52 17.55
C VAL A 296 11.01 -8.60 16.72
N LYS A 297 12.29 -8.97 16.61
CA LYS A 297 13.25 -8.25 15.78
C LYS A 297 13.06 -8.62 14.31
N CYS A 298 12.88 -7.61 13.45
CA CYS A 298 12.74 -7.83 12.02
C CYS A 298 14.11 -8.10 11.38
N LYS A 299 14.22 -9.20 10.64
CA LYS A 299 15.49 -9.62 9.99
C LYS A 299 15.68 -9.06 8.58
N TYR A 300 14.60 -8.62 7.93
CA TYR A 300 14.55 -8.35 6.49
C TYR A 300 14.05 -6.93 6.19
N GLY A 301 14.60 -5.96 6.90
CA GLY A 301 14.14 -4.57 6.89
C GLY A 301 12.88 -4.34 7.73
N SER A 302 12.21 -3.21 7.49
CA SER A 302 11.00 -2.81 8.21
C SER A 302 9.74 -3.45 7.65
N VAL A 303 8.70 -3.51 8.48
CA VAL A 303 7.36 -3.97 8.07
C VAL A 303 6.69 -2.89 7.21
N VAL A 304 6.32 -3.26 5.98
CA VAL A 304 5.62 -2.40 5.01
C VAL A 304 4.11 -2.54 5.11
N SER A 305 3.63 -3.77 5.29
CA SER A 305 2.20 -4.07 5.45
C SER A 305 2.03 -5.26 6.40
N VAL A 306 0.89 -5.30 7.07
CA VAL A 306 0.52 -6.34 8.04
C VAL A 306 -0.98 -6.62 7.92
N MET A 307 -1.35 -7.89 8.07
CA MET A 307 -2.74 -8.32 8.15
C MET A 307 -2.90 -9.54 9.06
N GLN A 308 -4.08 -9.71 9.63
CA GLN A 308 -4.46 -10.96 10.29
C GLN A 308 -5.11 -11.90 9.26
N TYR A 309 -4.72 -13.17 9.28
CA TYR A 309 -5.40 -14.25 8.60
C TYR A 309 -5.56 -15.41 9.58
N GLU A 310 -6.80 -15.66 10.00
CA GLU A 310 -7.13 -16.67 11.02
C GLU A 310 -6.27 -16.50 12.30
N ALA A 311 -5.59 -17.56 12.73
CA ALA A 311 -4.70 -17.57 13.89
C ALA A 311 -3.26 -17.12 13.55
N ASN A 312 -3.06 -16.46 12.42
CA ASN A 312 -1.74 -16.03 11.95
C ASN A 312 -1.72 -14.54 11.63
N VAL A 313 -0.57 -13.91 11.84
CA VAL A 313 -0.31 -12.53 11.44
C VAL A 313 0.70 -12.55 10.31
N ILE A 314 0.28 -12.09 9.13
CA ILE A 314 1.10 -12.07 7.92
C ILE A 314 1.69 -10.67 7.76
N THR A 315 3.01 -10.59 7.62
CA THR A 315 3.74 -9.33 7.43
C THR A 315 4.52 -9.33 6.12
N ALA A 316 4.52 -8.20 5.43
CA ALA A 316 5.40 -7.93 4.30
C ALA A 316 6.59 -7.08 4.74
N MET A 317 7.79 -7.55 4.43
CA MET A 317 9.06 -6.92 4.78
C MET A 317 9.62 -6.12 3.59
N SER A 318 10.27 -4.99 3.86
CA SER A 318 10.77 -4.08 2.81
C SER A 318 11.87 -4.69 1.94
N GLU A 319 12.61 -5.69 2.43
CA GLU A 319 13.63 -6.40 1.64
C GLU A 319 13.06 -7.56 0.79
N GLY A 320 11.73 -7.71 0.71
CA GLY A 320 11.09 -8.70 -0.16
C GLY A 320 10.94 -10.08 0.49
N LYS A 321 10.36 -10.12 1.69
CA LYS A 321 9.93 -11.34 2.36
C LYS A 321 8.50 -11.21 2.84
N ILE A 322 7.77 -12.32 2.81
CA ILE A 322 6.51 -12.47 3.54
C ILE A 322 6.75 -13.44 4.68
N LEU A 323 6.40 -13.03 5.89
CA LEU A 323 6.49 -13.84 7.10
C LEU A 323 5.10 -14.07 7.68
N ALA A 324 4.85 -15.25 8.24
CA ALA A 324 3.67 -15.50 9.05
C ALA A 324 4.07 -15.86 10.49
N PHE A 325 3.45 -15.14 11.42
CA PHE A 325 3.68 -15.29 12.84
C PHE A 325 2.46 -15.90 13.53
N SER A 326 2.70 -16.66 14.60
CA SER A 326 1.65 -16.99 15.56
C SER A 326 1.12 -15.71 16.21
N LEU A 327 -0.05 -15.79 16.85
CA LEU A 327 -0.63 -14.68 17.62
C LEU A 327 0.27 -14.22 18.79
N LYS A 328 1.30 -15.00 19.16
CA LYS A 328 2.28 -14.66 20.18
C LYS A 328 3.56 -14.03 19.60
N GLY A 329 3.72 -14.01 18.27
CA GLY A 329 4.90 -13.49 17.59
C GLY A 329 5.93 -14.56 17.18
N ASP A 330 5.60 -15.84 17.22
CA ASP A 330 6.51 -16.91 16.78
C ASP A 330 6.45 -17.07 15.26
N ASN A 331 7.58 -16.88 14.58
CA ASN A 331 7.65 -17.08 13.13
C ASN A 331 7.56 -18.58 12.80
N HIS A 332 6.60 -18.97 11.96
CA HIS A 332 6.45 -20.35 11.49
C HIS A 332 6.45 -20.49 9.96
N PHE A 333 6.44 -19.37 9.21
CA PHE A 333 6.46 -19.39 7.76
C PHE A 333 7.25 -18.22 7.19
N GLU A 334 8.06 -18.50 6.18
CA GLU A 334 8.83 -17.49 5.45
C GLU A 334 8.80 -17.79 3.94
N MET A 335 8.49 -16.76 3.15
CA MET A 335 8.48 -16.83 1.69
C MET A 335 9.34 -15.72 1.08
N ASN A 336 10.19 -16.11 0.12
CA ASN A 336 10.96 -15.19 -0.72
C ASN A 336 10.05 -14.50 -1.74
N THR A 337 10.15 -13.18 -1.84
CA THR A 337 9.43 -12.40 -2.84
C THR A 337 10.35 -11.40 -3.54
N LEU A 338 9.79 -10.66 -4.50
CA LEU A 338 10.38 -9.39 -4.92
C LEU A 338 10.12 -8.32 -3.84
N PRO A 339 10.80 -7.16 -3.88
CA PRO A 339 10.47 -6.03 -3.01
C PRO A 339 8.97 -5.73 -3.03
N ILE A 340 8.38 -5.67 -1.83
CA ILE A 340 6.94 -5.50 -1.62
C ILE A 340 6.70 -4.05 -1.25
N PHE A 341 5.76 -3.40 -1.97
CA PHE A 341 5.40 -2.00 -1.71
C PHE A 341 4.05 -1.86 -1.03
N CYS A 342 3.15 -2.79 -1.31
CA CYS A 342 1.83 -2.85 -0.71
C CYS A 342 1.34 -4.30 -0.73
N MET A 343 0.56 -4.67 0.27
CA MET A 343 0.00 -6.02 0.42
C MET A 343 -1.35 -5.91 1.10
N ALA A 344 -2.31 -6.71 0.64
CA ALA A 344 -3.63 -6.83 1.23
C ALA A 344 -4.13 -8.28 1.18
N GLY A 345 -4.98 -8.64 2.13
CA GLY A 345 -5.81 -9.84 2.08
C GLY A 345 -7.14 -9.50 1.43
N LEU A 346 -7.54 -10.29 0.45
CA LEU A 346 -8.79 -10.17 -0.29
C LEU A 346 -9.50 -11.53 -0.30
N THR A 347 -10.73 -11.54 -0.81
CA THR A 347 -11.42 -12.77 -1.21
C THR A 347 -11.70 -12.73 -2.71
N ASN A 348 -11.59 -13.88 -3.37
CA ASN A 348 -12.03 -13.99 -4.76
C ASN A 348 -13.55 -14.21 -4.84
N HIS A 349 -14.08 -14.34 -6.06
CA HIS A 349 -15.51 -14.61 -6.31
C HIS A 349 -16.05 -15.90 -5.67
N LYS A 350 -15.18 -16.87 -5.31
CA LYS A 350 -15.55 -18.10 -4.59
C LYS A 350 -15.33 -18.01 -3.09
N ASN A 351 -15.12 -16.80 -2.55
CA ASN A 351 -14.74 -16.56 -1.16
C ASN A 351 -13.44 -17.25 -0.72
N VAL A 352 -12.57 -17.62 -1.67
CA VAL A 352 -11.24 -18.13 -1.35
C VAL A 352 -10.38 -16.95 -0.91
N PRO A 353 -9.71 -17.03 0.24
CA PRO A 353 -8.80 -15.98 0.70
C PRO A 353 -7.58 -15.88 -0.22
N ILE A 354 -7.32 -14.67 -0.71
CA ILE A 354 -6.21 -14.35 -1.61
C ILE A 354 -5.32 -13.31 -0.94
N LEU A 355 -4.03 -13.59 -0.87
CA LEU A 355 -3.03 -12.58 -0.57
C LEU A 355 -2.58 -11.93 -1.87
N ILE A 356 -2.67 -10.61 -1.95
CA ILE A 356 -2.18 -9.84 -3.10
C ILE A 356 -1.08 -8.87 -2.66
N TYR A 357 -0.03 -8.73 -3.46
CA TYR A 357 0.98 -7.71 -3.24
C TYR A 357 1.47 -7.05 -4.53
N GLY A 358 1.82 -5.77 -4.41
CA GLY A 358 2.44 -4.95 -5.45
C GLY A 358 3.96 -4.96 -5.33
N SER A 359 4.63 -5.06 -6.48
CA SER A 359 6.10 -5.06 -6.59
C SER A 359 6.55 -4.24 -7.80
N THR A 360 7.86 -4.07 -7.98
CA THR A 360 8.46 -3.31 -9.10
C THR A 360 8.06 -3.82 -10.49
N LYS A 361 7.61 -5.09 -10.60
CA LYS A 361 7.41 -5.75 -11.90
C LYS A 361 5.95 -6.14 -12.19
N ALA A 362 5.15 -6.35 -11.15
CA ALA A 362 3.84 -6.97 -11.27
C ALA A 362 3.03 -6.89 -9.97
N LEU A 363 1.72 -7.14 -10.12
CA LEU A 363 0.85 -7.59 -9.04
C LEU A 363 0.93 -9.12 -8.94
N TYR A 364 1.21 -9.64 -7.75
CA TYR A 364 1.27 -11.07 -7.47
C TYR A 364 0.15 -11.47 -6.53
N THR A 365 -0.43 -12.65 -6.75
CA THR A 365 -1.55 -13.18 -5.97
C THR A 365 -1.30 -14.62 -5.57
N PHE A 366 -1.63 -14.97 -4.34
CA PHE A 366 -1.45 -16.29 -3.74
C PHE A 366 -2.73 -16.69 -3.02
N SER A 367 -3.12 -17.96 -3.09
CA SER A 367 -4.18 -18.47 -2.23
C SER A 367 -3.64 -18.71 -0.82
N LEU A 368 -4.45 -18.40 0.19
CA LEU A 368 -4.18 -18.78 1.57
C LEU A 368 -5.06 -20.00 1.94
N PRO A 369 -4.60 -20.88 2.85
CA PRO A 369 -3.38 -20.78 3.67
C PRO A 369 -2.08 -21.24 3.01
N GLU A 370 -2.11 -21.98 1.89
CA GLU A 370 -0.93 -22.71 1.40
C GLU A 370 0.10 -21.83 0.67
N PHE A 371 -0.21 -20.55 0.43
CA PHE A 371 0.60 -19.64 -0.40
C PHE A 371 0.88 -20.20 -1.81
N ASN A 372 -0.09 -20.94 -2.38
CA ASN A 372 0.02 -21.40 -3.75
C ASN A 372 -0.12 -20.20 -4.71
N PRO A 373 0.74 -20.05 -5.73
CA PRO A 373 0.59 -19.00 -6.73
C PRO A 373 -0.79 -19.07 -7.37
N TYR A 374 -1.60 -18.04 -7.20
CA TYR A 374 -2.93 -17.95 -7.78
C TYR A 374 -2.90 -17.27 -9.15
N GLY A 375 -1.97 -16.35 -9.33
CA GLY A 375 -1.75 -15.66 -10.58
C GLY A 375 -0.86 -14.44 -10.41
N TYR A 376 -0.29 -13.94 -11.50
CA TYR A 376 0.36 -12.64 -11.48
C TYR A 376 0.04 -11.85 -12.76
N LEU A 377 -0.01 -10.53 -12.63
CA LEU A 377 -0.24 -9.60 -13.72
C LEU A 377 1.01 -8.77 -13.96
N LYS A 378 1.69 -9.04 -15.08
CA LYS A 378 2.77 -8.20 -15.61
C LYS A 378 2.20 -7.28 -16.66
N ASP A 379 2.31 -5.98 -16.44
CA ASP A 379 1.96 -4.97 -17.43
C ASP A 379 3.23 -4.42 -18.09
N ARG A 380 3.80 -5.21 -19.00
CA ARG A 380 5.02 -4.82 -19.75
C ARG A 380 4.73 -3.85 -20.90
N GLU A 381 3.54 -3.94 -21.50
CA GLU A 381 3.23 -3.24 -22.74
C GLU A 381 2.62 -1.86 -22.50
N SER A 382 1.77 -1.70 -21.49
CA SER A 382 1.13 -0.39 -21.20
C SER A 382 1.83 0.40 -20.09
N MET A 383 2.81 -0.21 -19.40
CA MET A 383 3.58 0.44 -18.32
C MET A 383 2.68 1.07 -17.23
N ALA A 384 1.46 0.58 -17.09
CA ALA A 384 0.42 1.19 -16.28
C ALA A 384 0.32 0.55 -14.88
N LEU A 385 1.18 -0.42 -14.55
CA LEU A 385 1.47 -0.89 -13.19
C LEU A 385 2.91 -0.49 -12.84
N LYS A 386 3.09 0.72 -12.31
CA LYS A 386 4.40 1.23 -11.87
C LYS A 386 4.37 1.49 -10.37
N PHE A 387 4.70 0.44 -9.62
CA PHE A 387 4.94 0.60 -8.19
C PHE A 387 6.33 1.19 -7.97
N ASN A 388 6.43 2.19 -7.09
CA ASN A 388 7.68 2.90 -6.84
C ASN A 388 8.15 2.69 -5.40
N ILE A 389 9.45 2.50 -5.23
CA ILE A 389 10.08 2.22 -3.94
C ILE A 389 9.96 3.36 -2.93
N ASN A 390 9.79 4.58 -3.40
CA ASN A 390 9.73 5.76 -2.53
C ASN A 390 8.29 6.17 -2.17
N ASP A 391 7.29 5.51 -2.74
CA ASP A 391 5.92 6.00 -2.74
C ASP A 391 4.98 4.96 -2.08
N PRO A 392 4.07 5.36 -1.18
CA PRO A 392 3.19 4.43 -0.48
C PRO A 392 2.05 4.03 -1.42
N ASP A 393 2.19 2.98 -2.20
CA ASP A 393 1.07 2.46 -2.99
C ASP A 393 0.07 1.71 -2.07
N PHE A 394 -1.19 1.63 -2.47
CA PHE A 394 -2.23 1.00 -1.65
C PHE A 394 -3.00 -0.05 -2.44
N ILE A 395 -3.32 -1.16 -1.78
CA ILE A 395 -4.31 -2.13 -2.25
C ILE A 395 -5.38 -2.15 -1.18
N LEU A 396 -6.60 -1.72 -1.52
CA LEU A 396 -7.69 -1.61 -0.58
C LEU A 396 -8.87 -2.49 -1.05
N PRO A 397 -9.43 -3.33 -0.17
CA PRO A 397 -10.69 -4.01 -0.47
C PRO A 397 -11.81 -2.97 -0.60
N LEU A 398 -12.73 -3.18 -1.54
CA LEU A 398 -13.95 -2.38 -1.65
C LEU A 398 -15.12 -3.16 -1.05
N SER A 399 -15.78 -4.00 -1.84
CA SER A 399 -16.79 -4.95 -1.37
C SER A 399 -16.90 -6.10 -2.36
N GLY A 400 -17.31 -7.28 -1.87
CA GLY A 400 -17.44 -8.47 -2.71
C GLY A 400 -16.16 -8.78 -3.50
N PRO A 401 -16.24 -9.00 -4.83
CA PRO A 401 -15.08 -9.34 -5.65
C PRO A 401 -14.21 -8.14 -6.04
N TYR A 402 -14.53 -6.92 -5.59
CA TYR A 402 -13.88 -5.69 -6.03
C TYR A 402 -12.76 -5.24 -5.08
N PHE A 403 -11.67 -4.76 -5.67
CA PHE A 403 -10.61 -4.08 -4.95
C PHE A 403 -10.04 -2.93 -5.78
N ILE A 404 -9.39 -1.99 -5.11
CA ILE A 404 -8.76 -0.83 -5.75
C ILE A 404 -7.27 -0.84 -5.49
N VAL A 405 -6.49 -0.50 -6.52
CA VAL A 405 -5.06 -0.23 -6.41
C VAL A 405 -4.85 1.26 -6.65
N LEU A 406 -4.28 1.93 -5.66
CA LEU A 406 -3.94 3.35 -5.72
C LEU A 406 -2.43 3.47 -5.91
N PHE A 407 -2.01 4.19 -6.95
CA PHE A 407 -0.61 4.46 -7.21
C PHE A 407 -0.28 5.89 -6.82
N SER A 408 0.55 6.04 -5.81
CA SER A 408 0.69 7.32 -5.11
C SER A 408 1.41 8.37 -5.91
N ASN A 409 2.42 7.98 -6.70
CA ASN A 409 3.19 8.93 -7.52
C ASN A 409 2.35 9.61 -8.60
N ALA A 410 1.50 8.84 -9.26
CA ALA A 410 0.74 9.28 -10.42
C ALA A 410 -0.65 9.81 -10.04
N GLY A 411 -1.06 9.64 -8.77
CA GLY A 411 -2.38 10.05 -8.28
C GLY A 411 -3.52 9.35 -9.03
N ASN A 412 -3.26 8.17 -9.59
CA ASN A 412 -4.23 7.37 -10.32
C ASN A 412 -4.63 6.12 -9.53
N ALA A 413 -5.83 5.65 -9.84
CA ALA A 413 -6.45 4.51 -9.21
C ALA A 413 -6.93 3.53 -10.27
N LYS A 414 -6.87 2.24 -9.97
CA LYS A 414 -7.40 1.18 -10.83
C LYS A 414 -8.29 0.28 -10.02
N VAL A 415 -9.52 0.11 -10.48
CA VAL A 415 -10.48 -0.78 -9.85
C VAL A 415 -10.48 -2.11 -10.59
N TRP A 416 -10.34 -3.18 -9.83
CA TRP A 416 -10.25 -4.54 -10.31
C TRP A 416 -11.38 -5.37 -9.71
N LYS A 417 -11.79 -6.38 -10.46
CA LYS A 417 -12.83 -7.33 -10.06
C LYS A 417 -12.36 -8.76 -10.31
N TRP A 418 -12.58 -9.62 -9.33
CA TRP A 418 -12.45 -11.06 -9.48
C TRP A 418 -13.64 -11.61 -10.26
N GLU A 419 -13.37 -12.31 -11.35
CA GLU A 419 -14.39 -12.89 -12.23
C GLU A 419 -14.48 -14.41 -12.05
N SER A 420 -15.72 -14.91 -12.16
CA SER A 420 -16.01 -16.33 -12.24
C SER A 420 -15.68 -16.82 -13.66
N LYS A 421 -14.86 -17.86 -13.76
CA LYS A 421 -14.86 -18.72 -14.95
C LYS A 421 -15.96 -19.74 -14.70
N ASP A 422 -17.20 -19.37 -14.95
CA ASP A 422 -18.26 -20.36 -15.18
C ASP A 422 -18.29 -20.73 -16.65
#